data_AF-A0A101GJK9-F1
#
_entry.id   AF-A0A101GJK9-F1
#
_cell.length_a   1.000
_cell.length_b   1.000
_cell.length_c   1.000
_cell.angle_alpha   90.00
_cell.angle_beta   90.00
_cell.angle_gamma   90.00
#
_symmetry.space_group_name_H-M   'P 1'
#
loop_
_entity.id
_entity.type
_entity.pdbx_description
1 polymer ?
#
loop_
_entity_poly.entity_id
_entity_poly.type
_entity_poly.pdbx_seq_one_letter_code
_entity_poly.pdbx_strand_id
1 'polypeptide(L)'
;MKKGVLFLIALLVVVGTLWGALDGIHPFGEVGKAPMDDYYIENAQRERNVNNLVTSVVFDYRGFDTLGEAAVLFTAVCSVLVVFRKGGHD
;
A
#
# COMPACT_ATOMS: atom_id res chain seq x y z
N MET A 1 -18.76 -29.76 -4.12
CA MET A 1 -18.31 -30.02 -2.73
C MET A 1 -16.91 -29.45 -2.47
N LYS A 2 -15.84 -29.88 -3.17
CA LYS A 2 -14.46 -29.39 -2.95
C LYS A 2 -14.29 -27.87 -3.04
N LYS A 3 -14.89 -27.20 -4.04
CA LYS A 3 -14.86 -25.72 -4.17
C LYS A 3 -15.58 -25.00 -3.03
N GLY A 4 -16.71 -25.54 -2.57
CA GLY A 4 -17.47 -24.98 -1.45
C GLY A 4 -16.71 -25.11 -0.13
N VAL A 5 -16.04 -26.25 0.08
CA VAL A 5 -15.16 -26.46 1.24
C VAL A 5 -13.95 -25.52 1.20
N LEU A 6 -13.28 -25.38 0.05
CA LEU A 6 -12.17 -24.44 -0.12
C LEU A 6 -12.59 -22.99 0.12
N PHE A 7 -13.76 -22.60 -0.39
CA PHE A 7 -14.33 -21.27 -0.14
C PHE A 7 -14.61 -21.04 1.35
N LEU A 8 -15.20 -22.02 2.04
CA LEU A 8 -15.47 -21.95 3.48
C LEU A 8 -14.17 -21.83 4.29
N ILE A 9 -13.14 -22.58 3.92
CA ILE A 9 -11.82 -22.48 4.56
C ILE A 9 -11.23 -21.10 4.34
N ALA A 10 -11.22 -20.58 3.11
CA ALA A 10 -10.72 -19.24 2.82
C ALA A 10 -11.48 -18.16 3.59
N LEU A 11 -12.81 -18.27 3.66
CA LEU A 11 -13.65 -17.35 4.41
C LEU A 11 -13.32 -17.39 5.91
N LEU A 12 -13.18 -18.58 6.49
CA LEU A 12 -12.83 -18.73 7.90
C LEU A 12 -11.44 -18.16 8.21
N VAL A 13 -10.47 -18.33 7.30
CA VAL A 13 -9.14 -17.74 7.44
C VAL A 13 -9.22 -16.22 7.44
N VAL A 14 -9.92 -15.62 6.46
CA VAL A 14 -10.05 -14.15 6.36
C VAL A 14 -10.80 -13.58 7.56
N VAL A 15 -11.92 -14.19 7.95
CA VAL A 15 -12.69 -13.74 9.11
C VAL A 15 -11.88 -13.90 10.40
N GLY A 16 -11.19 -15.03 10.57
CA GLY A 16 -10.36 -15.28 11.73
C GLY A 16 -9.20 -14.29 11.86
N THR A 17 -8.52 -13.96 10.76
CA THR A 17 -7.43 -12.98 10.79
C THR A 17 -7.93 -11.56 11.03
N LEU A 18 -9.04 -11.17 10.42
CA LEU A 18 -9.65 -9.86 10.66
C LEU A 18 -10.14 -9.74 12.10
N TRP A 19 -10.78 -10.77 12.65
CA TRP A 19 -11.23 -10.77 14.04
C TRP A 19 -10.06 -10.65 15.02
N GLY A 20 -9.00 -11.45 14.83
CA GLY A 20 -7.80 -11.36 15.66
C GLY A 20 -7.07 -10.01 15.55
N ALA A 21 -7.17 -9.33 14.40
CA ALA A 21 -6.59 -7.99 14.25
C ALA A 21 -7.34 -6.92 15.08
N LEU A 22 -8.62 -7.12 15.38
CA LEU A 22 -9.40 -6.20 16.21
C LEU A 22 -8.94 -6.20 17.66
N ASP A 23 -8.40 -7.31 18.17
CA ASP A 23 -7.91 -7.41 19.55
C ASP A 23 -6.65 -6.53 19.79
N GLY A 24 -5.93 -6.19 18.71
CA GLY A 24 -4.70 -5.38 18.76
C GLY A 24 -4.87 -3.92 18.37
N ILE A 25 -6.09 -3.46 18.08
CA ILE A 25 -6.32 -2.08 17.65
C ILE A 25 -6.32 -1.14 18.86
N HIS A 26 -5.64 -0.01 18.74
CA HIS A 26 -5.67 1.03 19.77
C HIS A 26 -7.03 1.75 19.76
N PRO A 27 -7.53 2.24 20.91
CA PRO A 27 -8.70 3.10 20.95
C PRO A 27 -8.53 4.32 20.05
N PHE A 28 -9.64 4.80 19.48
CA PHE A 28 -9.61 6.00 18.65
C PHE A 28 -9.06 7.20 19.45
N GLY A 29 -8.06 7.87 18.89
CA GLY A 29 -7.38 9.01 19.53
C GLY A 29 -6.16 8.62 20.38
N GLU A 30 -5.91 7.33 20.60
CA GLU A 30 -4.72 6.84 21.32
C GLU A 30 -3.74 6.22 20.33
N VAL A 31 -2.76 7.00 19.88
CA VAL A 31 -1.73 6.55 18.91
C VAL A 31 -0.65 5.66 19.55
N GLY A 32 -0.58 5.61 20.89
CA GLY A 32 0.48 4.90 21.59
C GLY A 32 1.86 5.53 21.36
N LYS A 33 2.90 4.70 21.25
CA LYS A 33 4.26 5.17 20.92
C LYS A 33 4.48 5.07 19.42
N ALA A 34 4.65 6.22 18.75
CA ALA A 34 4.83 6.31 17.30
C ALA A 34 6.15 7.04 16.94
N PRO A 35 7.32 6.47 17.31
CA PRO A 35 8.61 7.18 17.20
C PRO A 35 8.99 7.57 15.77
N MET A 36 8.49 6.83 14.77
CA MET A 36 8.68 7.13 13.35
C MET A 36 7.85 8.34 12.93
N ASP A 37 6.59 8.40 13.34
CA ASP A 37 5.68 9.52 13.04
C ASP A 37 6.21 10.80 13.69
N ASP A 38 6.60 10.71 14.96
CA ASP A 38 7.19 11.82 15.73
C ASP A 38 8.45 12.36 15.02
N TYR A 39 9.35 11.46 14.59
CA TYR A 39 10.56 11.86 13.87
C TYR A 39 10.25 12.63 12.58
N TYR A 40 9.32 12.14 11.76
CA TYR A 40 8.95 12.81 10.52
C TYR A 40 8.29 14.17 10.79
N ILE A 41 7.39 14.26 11.77
CA ILE A 41 6.74 15.52 12.15
C ILE A 41 7.77 16.56 12.58
N GLU A 42 8.77 16.18 13.37
CA GLU A 42 9.78 17.08 13.91
C GLU A 42 10.86 17.47 12.88
N ASN A 43 11.17 16.60 11.92
CA ASN A 43 12.37 16.76 11.08
C ASN A 43 12.10 17.01 9.58
N ALA A 44 10.91 16.67 9.05
CA ALA A 44 10.66 16.72 7.61
C ALA A 44 10.92 18.09 6.99
N GLN A 45 10.52 19.17 7.68
CA GLN A 45 10.77 20.52 7.21
C GLN A 45 12.27 20.85 7.14
N ARG A 46 13.03 20.47 8.18
CA ARG A 46 14.47 20.75 8.25
C ARG A 46 15.25 19.93 7.23
N GLU A 47 14.87 18.67 7.02
CA GLU A 47 15.61 17.73 6.19
C GLU A 47 15.27 17.83 4.70
N ARG A 48 14.01 18.12 4.38
CA ARG A 48 13.49 18.07 3.00
C ARG A 48 12.95 19.41 2.51
N ASN A 49 12.82 20.42 3.38
CA ASN A 49 12.31 21.75 3.04
C ASN A 49 10.90 21.70 2.41
N VAL A 50 10.04 20.83 2.97
CA VAL A 50 8.68 20.60 2.49
C VAL A 50 7.70 20.89 3.64
N ASN A 51 6.75 21.81 3.40
CA ASN A 51 5.68 22.13 4.35
C ASN A 51 4.64 21.00 4.49
N ASN A 52 4.48 20.20 3.43
CA ASN A 52 3.54 19.09 3.40
C ASN A 52 4.24 17.78 3.80
N LEU A 53 4.00 17.38 5.04
CA LEU A 53 4.58 16.18 5.64
C LEU A 53 4.24 14.92 4.83
N VAL A 54 2.97 14.75 4.42
CA VAL A 54 2.54 13.55 3.69
C VAL A 54 3.30 13.39 2.38
N THR A 55 3.47 14.48 1.62
CA THR A 55 4.25 14.43 0.38
C THR A 55 5.73 14.16 0.62
N SER A 56 6.32 14.68 1.71
CA SER A 56 7.70 14.34 2.05
C SER A 56 7.84 12.86 2.44
N VAL A 57 6.87 12.25 3.10
CA VAL A 57 6.95 10.83 3.39
C VAL A 57 6.89 10.02 2.10
N VAL A 58 5.92 10.28 1.22
CA VAL A 58 5.70 9.48 0.00
C VAL A 58 6.78 9.69 -1.05
N PHE A 59 7.28 10.92 -1.26
CA PHE A 59 8.27 11.20 -2.31
C PHE A 59 9.72 11.26 -1.82
N ASP A 60 9.97 11.69 -0.58
CA ASP A 60 11.32 11.92 -0.08
C ASP A 60 11.84 10.77 0.80
N TYR A 61 11.14 10.45 1.90
CA TYR A 61 11.57 9.39 2.82
C TYR A 61 11.31 7.99 2.26
N ARG A 62 10.16 7.79 1.61
CA ARG A 62 9.71 6.51 1.04
C ARG A 62 9.52 6.58 -0.47
N GLY A 63 10.31 7.42 -1.14
CA GLY A 63 10.25 7.59 -2.60
C GLY A 63 10.47 6.29 -3.40
N PHE A 64 11.15 5.30 -2.83
CA PHE A 64 11.34 4.00 -3.47
C PHE A 64 10.02 3.21 -3.61
N ASP A 65 9.12 3.29 -2.63
CA ASP A 65 7.80 2.66 -2.71
C ASP A 65 6.97 3.29 -3.83
N THR A 66 6.98 4.63 -3.92
CA THR A 66 6.31 5.40 -4.97
C THR A 66 6.90 5.15 -6.37
N LEU A 67 8.23 4.96 -6.47
CA LEU A 67 8.86 4.52 -7.72
C LEU A 67 8.35 3.14 -8.14
N GLY A 68 8.17 2.23 -7.18
CA GLY A 68 7.53 0.94 -7.39
C GLY A 68 6.10 1.05 -7.89
N GLU A 69 5.27 1.90 -7.27
CA GLU A 69 3.91 2.19 -7.72
C GLU A 69 3.89 2.70 -9.17
N ALA A 70 4.78 3.63 -9.52
CA ALA A 70 4.92 4.13 -10.88
C ALA A 70 5.33 3.02 -11.87
N ALA A 71 6.23 2.12 -11.49
CA ALA A 71 6.63 0.98 -12.31
C ALA A 71 5.47 -0.01 -12.53
N VAL A 72 4.65 -0.28 -11.50
CA VAL A 72 3.45 -1.12 -11.61
C VAL A 72 2.44 -0.49 -12.58
N LEU A 73 2.16 0.81 -12.46
CA LEU A 73 1.25 1.49 -13.39
C LEU A 73 1.80 1.51 -14.82
N PHE A 74 3.10 1.79 -14.98
CA PHE A 74 3.75 1.76 -16.28
C PHE A 74 3.65 0.38 -16.93
N THR A 75 3.98 -0.68 -16.20
CA THR A 75 3.89 -2.06 -16.71
C THR A 75 2.45 -2.48 -17.02
N ALA A 76 1.47 -2.03 -16.23
CA ALA A 76 0.05 -2.28 -16.51
C ALA A 76 -0.39 -1.62 -17.83
N VAL A 77 -0.03 -0.35 -18.05
CA VAL A 77 -0.33 0.37 -19.30
C VAL A 77 0.38 -0.28 -20.49
N CYS A 78 1.67 -0.61 -20.37
CA CYS A 78 2.40 -1.33 -21.41
C CYS A 78 1.76 -2.67 -21.74
N SER A 79 1.30 -3.43 -20.75
CA SER A 79 0.66 -4.73 -20.94
C SER A 79 -0.63 -4.60 -21.75
N VAL A 80 -1.48 -3.61 -21.43
CA VAL A 80 -2.69 -3.31 -22.20
C VAL A 80 -2.33 -2.94 -23.65
N LEU A 81 -1.36 -2.04 -23.85
CA LEU A 81 -0.94 -1.64 -25.20
C LEU A 81 -0.42 -2.82 -26.03
N VAL A 82 0.35 -3.73 -25.42
CA VAL A 82 0.88 -4.92 -26.11
C VAL A 82 -0.24 -5.88 -26.50
N VAL A 83 -1.20 -6.13 -25.60
CA VAL A 83 -2.34 -7.03 -25.87
C VAL A 83 -3.25 -6.48 -26.98
N PHE A 84 -3.50 -5.17 -27.00
CA PHE A 84 -4.36 -4.52 -27.99
C PHE A 84 -3.61 -4.02 -29.23
N ARG A 85 -2.30 -4.25 -29.34
CA ARG A 85 -1.53 -3.87 -30.52
C ARG A 85 -2.06 -4.66 -31.72
N LYS A 86 -2.61 -3.96 -32.72
CA LYS A 86 -3.01 -4.57 -34.00
C LYS A 86 -1.76 -5.18 -34.62
N GLY A 87 -1.71 -6.51 -34.68
CA GLY A 87 -0.66 -7.22 -35.40
C GLY A 87 -0.74 -6.83 -36.87
N GLY A 88 0.38 -6.41 -37.46
CA GLY A 88 0.49 -6.32 -38.91
C GLY A 88 0.39 -7.73 -39.48
N HIS A 89 -0.83 -8.19 -39.73
CA HIS A 89 -1.13 -9.25 -40.66
C HIS A 89 -1.62 -8.57 -41.92
N ASP A 90 -0.69 -8.41 -42.87
CA ASP A 90 -0.99 -8.64 -44.27
C ASP A 90 -1.04 -10.16 -44.51
#